data_AF-A0A2R2IWH5-F1
#
_entry.id   AF-A0A2R2IWH5-F1
#
_cell.length_a   1.000
_cell.length_b   1.000
_cell.length_c   1.000
_cell.angle_alpha   90.00
_cell.angle_beta   90.00
_cell.angle_gamma   90.00
#
_symmetry.space_group_name_H-M   'P 1'
#
loop_
_entity.id
_entity.type
_entity.pdbx_description
1 polymer ?
#
loop_
_entity_poly.entity_id
_entity_poly.type
_entity_poly.pdbx_seq_one_letter_code
_entity_poly.pdbx_strand_id
1 'polypeptide(L)'
;MSQLIGNIYIVVAPSGAGKTSLVAALLQAEPSVELSVSYSTRAARKGEIDGKHYHFVERSVFDAMVERGDFLEHAEVYGNCYGTSAPWIRGRLEAGQDILLEIDWQGAEQVRAVFPDAIGIFIAPPSIEELERRLRGRDTDAEEVILRRLASARAEIDKIAEYDYIVVNDDFERARQDLISIVRAQRLKSGPQCRRLAEMFRRMGTAGAQ
;
A
#
# COMPACT_ATOMS: atom_id res chain seq x y z
N MET A 1 18.20 6.83 22.75
CA MET A 1 17.66 5.52 22.34
C MET A 1 17.12 5.72 20.94
N SER A 2 17.63 5.02 19.91
CA SER A 2 17.06 5.14 18.57
C SER A 2 15.60 4.70 18.61
N GLN A 3 14.66 5.58 18.32
CA GLN A 3 13.25 5.22 18.23
C GLN A 3 13.08 4.11 17.19
N LEU A 4 12.24 3.12 17.51
CA LEU A 4 11.82 2.13 16.53
C LEU A 4 10.89 2.83 15.55
N ILE A 5 11.35 3.03 14.33
CA ILE A 5 10.52 3.55 13.25
C ILE A 5 9.76 2.38 12.64
N GLY A 6 8.47 2.58 12.35
CA GLY A 6 7.65 1.61 11.65
C GLY A 6 8.10 1.37 10.20
N ASN A 7 7.62 0.29 9.59
CA ASN A 7 7.83 0.03 8.16
C ASN A 7 6.72 0.68 7.33
N ILE A 8 7.05 1.06 6.09
CA ILE A 8 6.06 1.40 5.07
C ILE A 8 5.97 0.22 4.09
N TYR A 9 4.79 -0.36 3.94
CA TYR A 9 4.49 -1.34 2.90
C TYR A 9 3.67 -0.66 1.80
N ILE A 10 4.15 -0.69 0.57
CA ILE A 10 3.46 -0.14 -0.60
C ILE A 10 2.86 -1.31 -1.37
N VAL A 11 1.53 -1.38 -1.45
CA VAL A 11 0.83 -2.44 -2.18
C VAL A 11 0.23 -1.87 -3.46
N VAL A 12 0.79 -2.30 -4.59
CA VAL A 12 0.32 -1.94 -5.94
C VAL A 12 -0.25 -3.17 -6.62
N ALA A 13 -1.31 -2.97 -7.41
CA ALA A 13 -1.91 -4.04 -8.20
C ALA A 13 -2.77 -3.43 -9.30
N PRO A 14 -2.87 -4.10 -10.46
CA PRO A 14 -3.81 -3.70 -11.49
C PRO A 14 -5.24 -3.86 -11.00
N SER A 15 -6.12 -2.99 -11.48
CA SER A 15 -7.55 -3.07 -11.16
C SER A 15 -8.11 -4.45 -11.50
N GLY A 16 -8.71 -5.12 -10.51
CA GLY A 16 -9.26 -6.48 -10.67
C GLY A 16 -8.37 -7.60 -10.15
N ALA A 17 -7.12 -7.32 -9.75
CA ALA A 17 -6.21 -8.30 -9.16
C ALA A 17 -6.56 -8.73 -7.71
N GLY A 18 -7.60 -8.16 -7.11
CA GLY A 18 -8.05 -8.54 -5.75
C GLY A 18 -7.33 -7.83 -4.59
N LYS A 19 -6.62 -6.72 -4.88
CA LYS A 19 -5.84 -5.92 -3.91
C LYS A 19 -6.59 -5.62 -2.62
N THR A 20 -7.73 -4.92 -2.70
CA THR A 20 -8.48 -4.47 -1.52
C THR A 20 -8.92 -5.63 -0.62
N SER A 21 -9.32 -6.77 -1.20
CA SER A 21 -9.69 -7.97 -0.42
C SER A 21 -8.49 -8.58 0.31
N LEU A 22 -7.34 -8.65 -0.35
CA LEU A 22 -6.10 -9.16 0.24
C LEU A 22 -5.56 -8.21 1.34
N VAL A 23 -5.62 -6.89 1.11
CA VAL A 23 -5.25 -5.88 2.10
C VAL A 23 -6.14 -5.99 3.34
N ALA A 24 -7.46 -6.09 3.16
CA ALA A 24 -8.38 -6.28 4.29
C ALA A 24 -8.06 -7.55 5.10
N ALA A 25 -7.79 -8.66 4.41
CA ALA A 25 -7.43 -9.92 5.06
C ALA A 25 -6.08 -9.85 5.80
N LEU A 26 -5.10 -9.11 5.26
CA LEU A 26 -3.83 -8.84 5.92
C LEU A 26 -4.02 -8.02 7.20
N LEU A 27 -4.78 -6.92 7.14
CA LEU A 27 -5.04 -6.04 8.29
C LEU A 27 -5.78 -6.76 9.41
N GLN A 28 -6.67 -7.70 9.07
CA GLN A 28 -7.32 -8.56 10.06
C GLN A 28 -6.34 -9.53 10.73
N ALA A 29 -5.38 -10.06 9.98
CA ALA A 29 -4.39 -11.02 10.48
C ALA A 29 -3.23 -10.36 11.23
N GLU A 30 -2.89 -9.12 10.89
CA GLU A 30 -1.77 -8.34 11.45
C GLU A 30 -2.25 -6.98 11.96
N PRO A 31 -2.91 -6.91 13.14
CA PRO A 31 -3.49 -5.67 13.68
C PRO A 31 -2.48 -4.56 14.00
N SER A 32 -1.19 -4.88 14.00
CA SER A 32 -0.08 -3.95 14.15
C SER A 32 0.32 -3.25 12.85
N VAL A 33 -0.37 -3.51 11.74
CA VAL A 33 -0.28 -2.74 10.49
C VAL A 33 -1.50 -1.83 10.40
N GLU A 34 -1.29 -0.53 10.22
CA GLU A 34 -2.36 0.45 10.03
C GLU A 34 -2.47 0.81 8.54
N LEU A 35 -3.69 0.83 8.00
CA LEU A 35 -3.94 1.27 6.64
C LEU A 35 -3.92 2.80 6.57
N SER A 36 -3.20 3.36 5.61
CA SER A 36 -3.31 4.77 5.27
C SER A 36 -4.62 5.02 4.51
N VAL A 37 -5.47 5.90 5.05
CA VAL A 37 -6.69 6.34 4.39
C VAL A 37 -6.36 7.52 3.48
N SER A 38 -6.39 7.31 2.17
CA SER A 38 -6.04 8.34 1.18
C SER A 38 -7.12 9.42 1.07
N TYR A 39 -6.72 10.62 0.65
CA TYR A 39 -7.63 11.65 0.16
C TYR A 39 -8.04 11.33 -1.27
N SER A 40 -9.27 11.68 -1.66
CA SER A 40 -9.69 11.58 -3.04
C SER A 40 -10.72 12.65 -3.43
N THR A 41 -10.65 13.10 -4.68
CA THR A 41 -11.62 14.04 -5.26
C THR A 41 -12.83 13.36 -5.90
N ARG A 42 -12.85 12.03 -5.95
CA ARG A 42 -14.02 11.32 -6.49
C ARG A 42 -15.18 11.43 -5.52
N ALA A 43 -16.40 11.34 -6.06
CA ALA A 43 -17.57 11.12 -5.22
C ALA A 43 -17.49 9.77 -4.49
N ALA A 44 -17.94 9.78 -3.23
CA ALA A 44 -18.13 8.55 -2.45
C ALA A 44 -19.17 7.65 -3.15
N ARG A 45 -18.88 6.35 -3.23
CA ARG A 45 -19.83 5.34 -3.72
C ARG A 45 -20.79 4.96 -2.61
N LYS A 46 -21.92 4.35 -2.97
CA LYS A 46 -22.91 3.86 -2.00
C LYS A 46 -22.25 2.89 -1.01
N GLY A 47 -22.36 3.22 0.28
CA GLY A 47 -21.81 2.42 1.39
C GLY A 47 -20.40 2.81 1.83
N GLU A 48 -19.71 3.69 1.08
CA GLU A 48 -18.44 4.25 1.54
C GLU A 48 -18.65 5.33 2.60
N ILE A 49 -17.67 5.42 3.49
CA ILE A 49 -17.68 6.26 4.69
C ILE A 49 -16.42 7.11 4.67
N ASP A 50 -16.60 8.42 4.79
CA ASP A 50 -15.52 9.40 4.89
C ASP A 50 -14.62 9.14 6.10
N GLY A 51 -13.32 9.31 5.93
CA GLY A 51 -12.30 9.03 6.95
C GLY A 51 -12.06 7.56 7.25
N LYS A 52 -12.81 6.65 6.61
CA LYS A 52 -12.59 5.20 6.69
C LYS A 52 -12.12 4.58 5.38
N HIS A 53 -12.77 4.96 4.28
CA HIS A 53 -12.41 4.43 2.96
C HIS A 53 -11.51 5.41 2.22
N TYR A 54 -11.90 6.69 2.23
CA TYR A 54 -11.12 7.82 1.76
C TYR A 54 -11.50 9.05 2.61
N HIS A 55 -10.64 10.06 2.59
CA HIS A 55 -11.04 11.44 2.90
C HIS A 55 -11.56 12.07 1.60
N PHE A 56 -12.87 12.18 1.45
CA PHE A 56 -13.51 12.72 0.26
C PHE A 56 -13.51 14.24 0.33
N VAL A 57 -12.81 14.88 -0.62
CA VAL A 57 -12.63 16.34 -0.65
C VAL A 57 -12.94 16.89 -2.04
N GLU A 58 -13.34 18.16 -2.10
CA GLU A 58 -13.47 18.86 -3.38
C GLU A 58 -12.10 19.04 -4.07
N ARG A 59 -12.09 19.10 -5.41
CA ARG A 59 -10.86 19.28 -6.19
C ARG A 59 -10.06 20.52 -5.76
N SER A 60 -10.73 21.64 -5.48
CA SER A 60 -10.09 22.87 -5.02
C SER A 60 -9.39 22.71 -3.66
N VAL A 61 -9.94 21.89 -2.76
CA VAL A 61 -9.32 21.59 -1.46
C VAL A 61 -8.10 20.71 -1.65
N PHE A 62 -8.20 19.70 -2.52
CA PHE A 62 -7.09 18.82 -2.88
C PHE A 62 -5.93 19.61 -3.48
N ASP A 63 -6.20 20.46 -4.48
CA ASP A 63 -5.17 21.28 -5.13
C ASP A 63 -4.48 22.21 -4.12
N ALA A 64 -5.23 22.82 -3.21
CA ALA A 64 -4.65 23.64 -2.13
C ALA A 64 -3.76 22.83 -1.16
N MET A 65 -4.08 21.55 -0.91
CA MET A 65 -3.23 20.65 -0.13
C MET A 65 -1.92 20.30 -0.86
N VAL A 66 -2.00 20.12 -2.19
CA VAL A 66 -0.81 19.92 -3.04
C VAL A 66 0.10 21.15 -2.96
N GLU A 67 -0.44 22.36 -3.13
CA GLU A 67 0.34 23.61 -3.06
C GLU A 67 1.06 23.82 -1.72
N ARG A 68 0.46 23.34 -0.62
CA ARG A 68 1.06 23.40 0.71
C ARG A 68 2.09 22.29 0.98
N GLY A 69 2.17 21.27 0.13
CA GLY A 69 3.01 20.10 0.35
C GLY A 69 2.48 19.16 1.44
N ASP A 70 1.15 19.10 1.61
CA ASP A 70 0.50 18.27 2.64
C ASP A 70 0.55 16.76 2.30
N PHE A 71 0.82 16.42 1.03
CA PHE A 71 0.85 15.05 0.54
C PHE A 71 2.27 14.48 0.45
N LEU A 72 2.40 13.21 0.85
CA LEU A 72 3.62 12.41 0.65
C LEU A 72 3.74 11.97 -0.81
N GLU A 73 2.60 11.59 -1.37
CA GLU A 73 2.42 11.29 -2.78
C GLU A 73 1.04 11.76 -3.19
N HIS A 74 0.90 12.13 -4.46
CA HIS A 74 -0.40 12.32 -5.09
C HIS A 74 -0.35 11.96 -6.58
N ALA A 75 -1.48 11.50 -7.12
CA ALA A 75 -1.63 11.16 -8.52
C ALA A 75 -3.04 11.46 -9.04
N GLU A 76 -3.17 11.65 -10.35
CA GLU A 76 -4.47 11.71 -11.02
C GLU A 76 -4.73 10.38 -11.74
N VAL A 77 -5.79 9.68 -11.34
CA VAL A 77 -6.14 8.35 -11.84
C VAL A 77 -7.58 8.39 -12.36
N TYR A 78 -7.75 8.14 -13.67
CA TYR A 78 -9.04 8.20 -14.36
C TYR A 78 -9.83 9.51 -14.11
N GLY A 79 -9.12 10.65 -14.04
CA GLY A 79 -9.73 11.98 -13.87
C GLY A 79 -10.07 12.37 -12.44
N ASN A 80 -9.69 11.57 -11.44
CA ASN A 80 -9.82 11.91 -10.03
C ASN A 80 -8.43 11.95 -9.38
N CYS A 81 -8.24 12.85 -8.42
CA CYS A 81 -7.00 12.92 -7.66
C CYS A 81 -7.07 12.01 -6.44
N TYR A 82 -5.90 11.49 -6.08
CA TYR A 82 -5.65 10.67 -4.91
C TYR A 82 -4.37 11.13 -4.26
N GLY A 83 -4.31 11.12 -2.92
CA GLY A 83 -3.08 11.49 -2.22
C GLY A 83 -3.02 10.98 -0.78
N THR A 84 -1.80 10.74 -0.31
CA THR A 84 -1.52 10.25 1.04
C THR A 84 -0.96 11.36 1.92
N SER A 85 -1.55 11.59 3.09
CA SER A 85 -1.15 12.68 4.00
C SER A 85 0.27 12.48 4.57
N ALA A 86 1.21 13.38 4.26
CA ALA A 86 2.57 13.30 4.78
C ALA A 86 2.64 13.47 6.31
N PRO A 87 1.94 14.44 6.93
CA PRO A 87 1.95 14.59 8.40
C PRO A 87 1.45 13.34 9.12
N TRP A 88 0.39 12.70 8.61
CA TRP A 88 -0.16 11.50 9.21
C TRP A 88 0.84 10.34 9.15
N ILE A 89 1.44 10.10 7.97
CA ILE A 89 2.43 9.03 7.79
C ILE A 89 3.61 9.22 8.73
N ARG A 90 4.20 10.42 8.78
CA ARG A 90 5.37 10.68 9.64
C ARG A 90 5.05 10.44 11.11
N GLY A 91 3.93 10.97 11.61
CA GLY A 91 3.53 10.80 13.01
C GLY A 91 3.30 9.33 13.40
N ARG A 92 2.76 8.51 12.50
CA ARG A 92 2.56 7.08 12.73
C ARG A 92 3.88 6.30 12.71
N LEU A 93 4.76 6.58 11.75
CA LEU A 93 6.08 5.93 11.67
C LEU A 93 6.96 6.24 12.88
N GLU A 94 6.95 7.50 13.35
CA GLU A 94 7.68 7.92 14.56
C GLU A 94 7.15 7.25 15.83
N ALA A 95 5.87 6.89 15.85
CA ALA A 95 5.26 6.08 16.90
C ALA A 95 5.60 4.58 16.80
N GLY A 96 6.40 4.17 15.82
CA GLY A 96 6.78 2.78 15.58
C GLY A 96 5.69 1.91 14.96
N GLN A 97 4.65 2.54 14.40
CA GLN A 97 3.52 1.84 13.76
C GLN A 97 3.88 1.50 12.32
N ASP A 98 3.68 0.23 11.93
CA ASP A 98 3.79 -0.17 10.53
C ASP A 98 2.59 0.36 9.73
N ILE A 99 2.85 0.87 8.53
CA ILE A 99 1.83 1.49 7.68
C ILE A 99 1.76 0.74 6.35
N LEU A 100 0.53 0.51 5.88
CA LEU A 100 0.26 0.01 4.54
C LEU A 100 -0.33 1.11 3.67
N LEU A 101 0.25 1.31 2.49
CA LEU A 101 -0.22 2.20 1.44
C LEU A 101 -0.83 1.38 0.30
N GLU A 102 -2.14 1.51 0.07
CA GLU A 102 -2.83 0.92 -1.06
C GLU A 102 -2.94 1.94 -2.21
N ILE A 103 -1.86 2.14 -2.97
CA ILE A 103 -1.73 3.21 -3.98
C ILE A 103 -1.48 2.66 -5.40
N ASP A 104 -1.39 3.54 -6.39
CA ASP A 104 -0.96 3.19 -7.75
C ASP A 104 0.56 3.33 -7.91
N TRP A 105 1.07 2.99 -9.11
CA TRP A 105 2.51 2.98 -9.39
C TRP A 105 3.16 4.38 -9.34
N GLN A 106 2.45 5.45 -9.70
CA GLN A 106 2.96 6.83 -9.65
C GLN A 106 3.15 7.26 -8.20
N GLY A 107 2.18 6.92 -7.35
CA GLY A 107 2.28 7.15 -5.91
C GLY A 107 3.43 6.34 -5.30
N ALA A 108 3.59 5.08 -5.71
CA ALA A 108 4.68 4.22 -5.24
C ALA A 108 6.07 4.79 -5.56
N GLU A 109 6.29 5.30 -6.78
CA GLU A 109 7.54 5.96 -7.17
C GLU A 109 7.85 7.18 -6.29
N GLN A 110 6.84 8.04 -6.04
CA GLN A 110 6.98 9.22 -5.17
C GLN A 110 7.33 8.84 -3.73
N VAL A 111 6.64 7.83 -3.16
CA VAL A 111 6.93 7.37 -1.79
C VAL A 111 8.35 6.84 -1.70
N ARG A 112 8.81 6.04 -2.67
CA ARG A 112 10.17 5.47 -2.66
C ARG A 112 11.27 6.53 -2.83
N ALA A 113 10.98 7.63 -3.51
CA ALA A 113 11.90 8.77 -3.58
C ALA A 113 12.14 9.42 -2.20
N VAL A 114 11.13 9.42 -1.33
CA VAL A 114 11.19 9.99 0.03
C VAL A 114 11.63 8.95 1.07
N PHE A 115 11.17 7.71 0.90
CA PHE A 115 11.45 6.57 1.77
C PHE A 115 12.03 5.40 0.96
N PRO A 116 13.34 5.41 0.67
CA PRO A 116 13.98 4.36 -0.14
C PRO A 116 13.87 2.95 0.45
N ASP A 117 13.71 2.85 1.78
CA ASP A 117 13.54 1.58 2.51
C ASP A 117 12.08 1.08 2.54
N ALA A 118 11.14 1.79 1.90
CA ALA A 118 9.76 1.34 1.79
C ALA A 118 9.67 0.03 1.01
N ILE A 119 8.87 -0.90 1.51
CA ILE A 119 8.77 -2.26 0.99
C ILE A 119 7.68 -2.29 -0.09
N GLY A 120 8.09 -2.41 -1.35
CA GLY A 120 7.21 -2.53 -2.49
C GLY A 120 6.69 -3.96 -2.67
N ILE A 121 5.38 -4.12 -2.72
CA ILE A 121 4.69 -5.38 -2.96
C ILE A 121 3.75 -5.21 -4.15
N PHE A 122 3.98 -5.98 -5.21
CA PHE A 122 3.08 -6.04 -6.37
C PHE A 122 2.17 -7.27 -6.28
N ILE A 123 0.86 -7.08 -6.38
CA ILE A 123 -0.12 -8.18 -6.47
C ILE A 123 -0.45 -8.43 -7.93
N ALA A 124 0.03 -9.54 -8.47
CA ALA A 124 -0.20 -9.93 -9.86
C ALA A 124 -1.45 -10.82 -10.00
N PRO A 125 -2.27 -10.66 -11.06
CA PRO A 125 -3.21 -11.70 -11.46
C PRO A 125 -2.45 -12.93 -12.01
N PRO A 126 -3.06 -14.13 -12.02
CA PRO A 126 -2.40 -15.32 -12.58
C PRO A 126 -2.22 -15.22 -14.10
N SER A 127 -3.06 -14.46 -14.79
CA SER A 127 -2.94 -14.15 -16.21
C SER A 127 -3.73 -12.89 -16.58
N ILE A 128 -3.50 -12.35 -17.78
CA ILE A 128 -4.29 -11.22 -18.30
C ILE A 128 -5.73 -11.65 -18.60
N GLU A 129 -5.92 -12.87 -19.08
CA GLU A 129 -7.25 -13.43 -19.38
C GLU A 129 -8.09 -13.54 -18.11
N GLU A 130 -7.48 -13.96 -16.99
CA GLU A 130 -8.15 -14.00 -15.69
C GLU A 130 -8.47 -12.58 -15.18
N LEU A 131 -7.57 -11.62 -15.39
CA LEU A 131 -7.82 -10.22 -15.05
C LEU A 131 -9.02 -9.66 -15.84
N GLU A 132 -9.06 -9.92 -17.15
CA GLU A 132 -10.17 -9.54 -18.03
C GLU A 132 -11.48 -10.19 -17.58
N ARG A 133 -11.46 -11.50 -17.29
CA ARG A 133 -12.63 -12.22 -16.77
C ARG A 133 -13.16 -11.57 -15.48
N ARG A 134 -12.28 -11.19 -14.55
CA ARG A 134 -12.64 -10.51 -13.29
C ARG A 134 -13.19 -9.11 -13.52
N LEU A 135 -12.64 -8.35 -14.46
CA LEU A 135 -13.14 -7.01 -14.82
C LEU A 135 -14.55 -7.09 -15.43
N ARG A 136 -14.75 -8.00 -16.39
CA ARG A 136 -16.06 -8.23 -17.04
C ARG A 136 -17.11 -8.73 -16.05
N GLY A 137 -16.73 -9.60 -15.10
CA GLY A 137 -17.64 -10.15 -14.10
C GLY A 137 -18.24 -9.14 -13.12
N ARG A 138 -17.77 -7.88 -13.10
CA ARG A 138 -18.35 -6.82 -12.27
C ARG A 138 -19.59 -6.15 -12.90
N ASP A 139 -19.90 -6.46 -14.16
CA ASP A 139 -21.13 -6.08 -14.90
C ASP A 139 -21.54 -4.60 -14.78
N THR A 140 -20.57 -3.71 -14.57
CA THR A 140 -20.77 -2.29 -14.24
C THR A 140 -19.94 -1.35 -15.09
N ASP A 141 -18.98 -1.87 -15.86
CA ASP A 141 -18.08 -1.10 -16.70
C ASP A 141 -18.41 -1.37 -18.17
N ALA A 142 -18.44 -0.31 -19.00
CA ALA A 142 -18.59 -0.44 -20.45
C ALA A 142 -17.34 -1.08 -21.09
N GLU A 143 -17.48 -1.65 -22.29
CA GLU A 143 -16.41 -2.35 -23.01
C GLU A 143 -15.15 -1.49 -23.16
N GLU A 144 -15.31 -0.22 -23.51
CA GLU A 144 -14.21 0.72 -23.69
C GLU A 144 -13.43 0.96 -22.38
N VAL A 145 -14.13 0.94 -21.25
CA VAL A 145 -13.53 1.09 -19.91
C VAL A 145 -12.72 -0.15 -19.55
N ILE A 146 -13.23 -1.34 -19.88
CA ILE A 146 -12.54 -2.62 -19.65
C ILE A 146 -11.23 -2.67 -20.44
N LEU A 147 -11.27 -2.34 -21.74
CA LEU A 147 -10.09 -2.31 -22.59
C LEU A 147 -9.05 -1.30 -22.09
N ARG A 148 -9.48 -0.11 -21.65
CA ARG A 148 -8.57 0.89 -21.07
C ARG A 148 -7.90 0.39 -19.79
N ARG A 149 -8.65 -0.29 -18.92
CA ARG A 149 -8.09 -0.87 -17.67
C ARG A 149 -7.13 -2.01 -17.96
N LEU A 150 -7.39 -2.85 -18.96
CA LEU A 150 -6.47 -3.90 -19.39
C LEU A 150 -5.17 -3.33 -19.96
N ALA A 151 -5.26 -2.26 -20.75
CA ALA A 151 -4.07 -1.55 -21.24
C ALA A 151 -3.25 -0.95 -20.08
N SER A 152 -3.91 -0.30 -19.11
CA SER A 152 -3.26 0.19 -17.88
C SER A 152 -2.57 -0.93 -17.11
N ALA A 153 -3.26 -2.07 -16.95
CA ALA A 153 -2.72 -3.22 -16.24
C ALA A 153 -1.44 -3.78 -16.89
N ARG A 154 -1.38 -3.81 -18.23
CA ARG A 154 -0.16 -4.21 -18.95
C ARG A 154 0.99 -3.26 -18.67
N ALA A 155 0.75 -1.95 -18.74
CA ALA A 155 1.77 -0.94 -18.44
C ALA A 155 2.25 -1.01 -16.97
N GLU A 156 1.38 -1.34 -16.03
CA GLU A 156 1.76 -1.58 -14.63
C GLU A 156 2.60 -2.84 -14.46
N ILE A 157 2.27 -3.92 -15.18
CA ILE A 157 3.03 -5.18 -15.14
C ILE A 157 4.43 -5.01 -15.74
N ASP A 158 4.63 -4.12 -16.73
CA ASP A 158 5.96 -3.85 -17.28
C ASP A 158 6.94 -3.29 -16.23
N LYS A 159 6.42 -2.68 -15.15
CA LYS A 159 7.19 -2.15 -14.02
C LYS A 159 7.34 -3.13 -12.85
N ILE A 160 6.86 -4.36 -12.98
CA ILE A 160 6.80 -5.31 -11.87
C ILE A 160 8.16 -5.61 -11.22
N ALA A 161 9.24 -5.54 -12.00
CA ALA A 161 10.61 -5.78 -11.53
C ALA A 161 11.14 -4.69 -10.58
N GLU A 162 10.45 -3.56 -10.44
CA GLU A 162 10.83 -2.48 -9.54
C GLU A 162 10.43 -2.76 -8.08
N TYR A 163 9.56 -3.75 -7.84
CA TYR A 163 9.03 -4.08 -6.52
C TYR A 163 9.86 -5.16 -5.83
N ASP A 164 9.95 -5.11 -4.50
CA ASP A 164 10.73 -6.06 -3.69
C ASP A 164 10.08 -7.45 -3.65
N TYR A 165 8.75 -7.50 -3.74
CA TYR A 165 7.97 -8.73 -3.70
C TYR A 165 6.88 -8.75 -4.77
N ILE A 166 6.66 -9.93 -5.35
CA ILE A 166 5.55 -10.22 -6.25
C ILE A 166 4.71 -11.32 -5.61
N VAL A 167 3.42 -11.03 -5.39
CA VAL A 167 2.44 -12.00 -4.88
C VAL A 167 1.44 -12.28 -5.99
N VAL A 168 1.36 -13.53 -6.43
CA VAL A 168 0.37 -13.95 -7.44
C VAL A 168 -0.94 -14.31 -6.74
N ASN A 169 -2.03 -13.69 -7.15
CA ASN A 169 -3.38 -13.95 -6.62
C ASN A 169 -4.15 -14.95 -7.49
N ASP A 170 -3.60 -16.17 -7.60
CA ASP A 170 -4.22 -17.34 -8.23
C ASP A 170 -5.13 -18.08 -7.24
N ASP A 171 -4.62 -18.30 -6.02
CA ASP A 171 -5.34 -18.80 -4.86
C ASP A 171 -5.33 -17.74 -3.76
N PHE A 172 -6.52 -17.33 -3.31
CA PHE A 172 -6.66 -16.23 -2.37
C PHE A 172 -5.99 -16.51 -1.03
N GLU A 173 -6.10 -17.73 -0.51
CA GLU A 173 -5.57 -18.09 0.80
C GLU A 173 -4.04 -18.17 0.79
N ARG A 174 -3.45 -18.69 -0.29
CA ARG A 174 -2.01 -18.65 -0.52
C ARG A 174 -1.51 -17.21 -0.61
N ALA A 175 -2.11 -16.38 -1.47
CA ALA A 175 -1.73 -14.99 -1.62
C ALA A 175 -1.84 -14.20 -0.30
N ARG A 176 -2.86 -14.50 0.51
CA ARG A 176 -3.01 -13.95 1.87
C ARG A 176 -1.86 -14.35 2.77
N GLN A 177 -1.49 -15.64 2.79
CA GLN A 177 -0.38 -16.15 3.59
C GLN A 177 0.96 -15.57 3.16
N ASP A 178 1.17 -15.36 1.85
CA ASP A 178 2.38 -14.75 1.31
C ASP A 178 2.53 -13.30 1.78
N LEU A 179 1.46 -12.50 1.71
CA LEU A 179 1.45 -11.12 2.21
C LEU A 179 1.77 -11.04 3.71
N ILE A 180 1.17 -11.91 4.52
CA ILE A 180 1.44 -11.99 5.96
C ILE A 180 2.91 -12.37 6.20
N SER A 181 3.43 -13.31 5.41
CA SER A 181 4.81 -13.77 5.51
C SER A 181 5.80 -12.64 5.24
N ILE A 182 5.54 -11.79 4.23
CA ILE A 182 6.35 -10.60 3.93
C ILE A 182 6.40 -9.65 5.12
N VAL A 183 5.24 -9.28 5.68
CA VAL A 183 5.16 -8.36 6.83
C VAL A 183 5.89 -8.95 8.05
N ARG A 184 5.69 -10.23 8.35
CA ARG A 184 6.35 -10.90 9.48
C ARG A 184 7.85 -10.98 9.28
N ALA A 185 8.31 -11.38 8.10
CA ALA A 185 9.73 -11.48 7.78
C ALA A 185 10.43 -10.11 7.92
N GLN A 186 9.80 -9.04 7.43
CA GLN A 186 10.34 -7.69 7.53
C GLN A 186 10.55 -7.26 8.99
N ARG A 187 9.61 -7.59 9.89
CA ARG A 187 9.72 -7.31 11.33
C ARG A 187 10.82 -8.10 12.03
N LEU A 188 11.23 -9.23 11.47
CA LEU A 188 12.26 -10.11 12.02
C LEU A 188 13.67 -9.77 11.53
N LYS A 189 13.84 -8.75 10.66
CA LYS A 189 15.17 -8.25 10.28
C LYS A 189 16.00 -7.93 11.52
N SER A 190 17.26 -8.36 11.50
CA SER A 190 18.17 -8.30 12.64
C SER A 190 18.32 -6.89 13.21
N GLY A 191 18.54 -5.87 12.38
CA GLY A 191 18.70 -4.48 12.81
C GLY A 191 17.54 -3.97 13.69
N PRO A 192 16.30 -3.94 13.17
CA PRO A 192 15.12 -3.60 13.98
C PRO A 192 14.93 -4.49 15.21
N GLN A 193 15.16 -5.81 15.10
CA GLN A 193 15.02 -6.74 16.23
C GLN A 193 16.05 -6.50 17.33
N CYS A 194 17.30 -6.18 16.99
CA CYS A 194 18.33 -5.82 17.96
C CYS A 194 17.94 -4.57 18.75
N ARG A 195 17.34 -3.56 18.10
CA ARG A 195 16.80 -2.38 18.77
C ARG A 195 15.61 -2.73 19.67
N ARG A 196 14.66 -3.52 19.16
CA ARG A 196 13.43 -3.91 19.86
C ARG A 196 13.72 -4.77 21.10
N LEU A 197 14.67 -5.68 20.99
CA LEU A 197 15.05 -6.63 22.04
C LEU A 197 16.31 -6.18 22.81
N ALA A 198 16.70 -4.91 22.70
CA ALA A 198 17.93 -4.40 23.32
C ALA A 198 17.98 -4.62 24.84
N GLU A 199 16.85 -4.50 25.54
CA GLU A 199 16.78 -4.82 26.98
C GLU A 199 16.97 -6.30 27.28
N MET A 200 16.33 -7.17 26.48
CA MET A 200 16.48 -8.61 26.61
C MET A 200 17.94 -9.02 26.42
N PHE A 201 18.59 -8.52 25.37
CA PHE A 201 20.01 -8.82 25.11
C PHE A 201 20.94 -8.24 26.19
N ARG A 202 20.68 -7.03 26.69
CA ARG A 202 21.43 -6.47 27.84
C ARG A 202 21.34 -7.37 29.07
N ARG A 203 20.18 -7.95 29.36
CA ARG A 203 19.99 -8.90 30.49
C ARG A 203 20.73 -10.22 30.29
N MET A 204 21.02 -10.62 29.05
CA MET A 204 21.80 -11.82 28.73
C MET A 204 23.32 -11.62 28.88
N GLY A 205 23.78 -10.44 29.34
CA GLY A 205 25.19 -10.16 29.56
C GLY A 205 26.00 -9.91 28.29
N THR A 206 25.32 -9.77 27.13
CA THR A 206 25.98 -9.31 25.91
C THR A 206 26.00 -7.78 25.90
N ALA A 207 27.18 -7.20 25.71
CA ALA A 207 27.31 -5.80 25.31
C ALA A 207 26.77 -5.70 23.87
N GLY A 208 25.44 -5.64 23.73
CA GLY A 208 24.75 -5.84 22.47
C GLY A 208 25.21 -4.88 21.38
N ALA A 209 25.62 -5.48 20.26
CA ALA A 209 25.69 -4.95 18.89
C ALA A 209 25.25 -3.48 18.76
N GLN A 210 26.24 -2.59 18.65
CA GLN A 210 26.04 -1.23 18.15
C GLN A 210 25.74 -1.27 16.65
#